data_AF-A0A7C2TY47-F1
#
_entry.id   AF-A0A7C2TY47-F1
#
_cell.length_a   1.000
_cell.length_b   1.000
_cell.length_c   1.000
_cell.angle_alpha   90.00
_cell.angle_beta   90.00
_cell.angle_gamma   90.00
#
_symmetry.space_group_name_H-M   'P 1'
#
loop_
_entity.id
_entity.type
_entity.pdbx_description
1 polymer ?
#
loop_
_entity_poly.entity_id
_entity_poly.type
_entity_poly.pdbx_seq_one_letter_code
_entity_poly.pdbx_strand_id
1 'polypeptide(L)'
;MQVLNVRKVRRISKRKKFLTAENNPGLRQGRRNGWSMKKITKLFLLFALLLLSDSHNRQNVNVLVVYYSVEGHTKTLAEAVAHGARSVNGVNVKLLPVDKATSNEVLAADAMIIGSPVYNANVAPPVQTFINNWPFDGAPLRDKIGAAFVTA
;
A
#
# COMPACT_ATOMS: atom_id res chain seq x y z
N MET A 1 -19.95 -49.98 17.34
CA MET A 1 -20.01 -51.43 17.64
C MET A 1 -18.62 -52.00 17.39
N GLN A 2 -17.83 -52.17 18.44
CA GLN A 2 -16.72 -53.12 18.62
C GLN A 2 -16.25 -52.91 20.06
N VAL A 3 -16.51 -53.95 20.85
CA VAL A 3 -16.35 -54.04 22.30
C VAL A 3 -14.98 -54.65 22.55
N LEU A 4 -14.21 -54.13 23.51
CA LEU A 4 -13.12 -54.90 24.10
C LEU A 4 -13.18 -54.79 25.62
N ASN A 5 -13.34 -55.98 26.20
CA ASN A 5 -13.82 -56.28 27.53
C ASN A 5 -12.63 -56.75 28.40
N VAL A 6 -12.49 -56.08 29.54
CA VAL A 6 -12.06 -56.50 30.88
C VAL A 6 -11.29 -57.83 31.06
N ARG A 7 -10.09 -57.73 31.65
CA ARG A 7 -9.57 -58.62 32.72
C ARG A 7 -8.85 -57.75 33.77
N LYS A 8 -9.45 -57.42 34.93
CA LYS A 8 -9.62 -58.20 36.18
C LYS A 8 -8.34 -58.25 37.05
N VAL A 9 -8.18 -57.32 38.00
CA VAL A 9 -8.40 -57.44 39.48
C VAL A 9 -7.31 -58.16 40.29
N ARG A 10 -6.69 -57.43 41.23
CA ARG A 10 -6.30 -57.79 42.62
C ARG A 10 -5.73 -56.51 43.25
N ARG A 11 -6.45 -55.72 44.08
CA ARG A 11 -7.02 -55.90 45.43
C ARG A 11 -5.96 -56.08 46.54
N ILE A 12 -6.17 -55.32 47.63
CA ILE A 12 -5.59 -55.35 49.00
C ILE A 12 -4.57 -54.20 49.22
N SER A 13 -4.93 -53.07 49.83
CA SER A 13 -5.41 -52.80 51.21
C SER A 13 -4.29 -52.56 52.23
N LYS A 14 -4.27 -51.31 52.73
CA LYS A 14 -3.81 -50.83 54.05
C LYS A 14 -2.35 -51.10 54.43
N ARG A 15 -1.59 -50.01 54.57
CA ARG A 15 -0.99 -49.61 55.85
C ARG A 15 -0.66 -48.11 55.82
N LYS A 16 -1.35 -47.36 56.68
CA LYS A 16 -0.82 -46.10 57.23
C LYS A 16 0.55 -46.42 57.84
N LYS A 17 1.62 -45.81 57.32
CA LYS A 17 2.84 -45.58 58.09
C LYS A 17 2.93 -44.08 58.31
N PHE A 18 2.61 -43.73 59.54
CA PHE A 18 2.83 -42.44 60.16
C PHE A 18 4.35 -42.21 60.25
N LEU A 19 4.76 -40.99 59.92
CA LEU A 19 5.99 -40.29 60.35
C LEU A 19 7.35 -40.90 59.98
N THR A 20 7.98 -40.30 58.97
CA THR A 20 9.20 -39.49 59.19
C THR A 20 9.39 -38.54 58.01
N ALA A 21 9.46 -37.25 58.33
CA ALA A 21 9.89 -36.21 57.41
C ALA A 21 11.37 -36.44 57.11
N GLU A 22 11.70 -36.78 55.86
CA GLU A 22 13.08 -36.73 55.38
C GLU A 22 13.14 -35.77 54.20
N ASN A 23 13.82 -34.66 54.48
CA ASN A 23 14.20 -33.58 53.61
C ASN A 23 14.52 -34.03 52.18
N ASN A 24 13.73 -33.57 51.21
CA ASN A 24 14.14 -33.56 49.81
C ASN A 24 14.21 -32.11 49.29
N PRO A 25 15.38 -31.44 49.39
CA PRO A 25 15.56 -30.07 48.92
C PRO A 25 15.77 -29.97 47.40
N GLY A 26 15.12 -30.84 46.60
CA GLY A 26 15.33 -30.95 45.15
C GLY A 26 14.47 -30.06 44.26
N LEU A 27 13.56 -29.25 44.81
CA LEU A 27 12.70 -28.37 44.01
C LEU A 27 13.07 -26.91 44.23
N ARG A 28 14.09 -26.43 43.50
CA ARG A 28 14.26 -25.02 43.16
C ARG A 28 15.46 -24.82 42.24
N GLN A 29 15.17 -24.60 40.95
CA GLN A 29 15.56 -23.37 40.26
C GLN A 29 15.05 -23.42 38.82
N GLY A 30 13.88 -22.82 38.60
CA GLY A 30 13.58 -22.28 37.29
C GLY A 30 14.65 -21.23 36.99
N ARG A 31 15.48 -21.47 35.96
CA ARG A 31 16.36 -20.45 35.38
C ARG A 31 15.44 -19.32 34.92
N ARG A 32 15.22 -18.32 35.77
CA ARG A 32 14.65 -17.03 35.36
C ARG A 32 15.78 -16.33 34.63
N ASN A 33 15.80 -16.47 33.31
CA ASN A 33 16.62 -15.67 32.42
C ASN A 33 16.16 -14.21 32.59
N GLY A 34 16.74 -13.54 33.59
CA GLY A 34 16.53 -12.12 33.84
C GLY A 34 16.98 -11.36 32.61
N TRP A 35 16.02 -10.89 31.84
CA TRP A 35 16.29 -10.06 30.70
C TRP A 35 16.95 -8.77 31.22
N SER A 36 18.28 -8.69 31.10
CA SER A 36 19.05 -7.54 31.55
C SER A 36 18.46 -6.25 30.98
N MET A 37 18.17 -5.27 31.84
CA MET A 37 17.58 -3.97 31.50
C MET A 37 18.25 -3.31 30.28
N LYS A 38 19.56 -3.53 30.09
CA LYS A 38 20.33 -3.02 28.94
C LYS A 38 19.80 -3.53 27.59
N LYS A 39 19.27 -4.75 27.54
CA LYS A 39 18.68 -5.35 26.33
C LYS A 39 17.28 -4.79 26.05
N ILE A 40 16.52 -4.48 27.11
CA ILE A 40 15.21 -3.82 27.00
C ILE A 40 15.39 -2.40 26.49
N THR A 41 16.32 -1.63 27.05
CA THR A 41 16.64 -0.28 26.53
C THR A 41 17.21 -0.31 25.11
N LYS A 42 18.02 -1.32 24.75
CA LYS A 42 18.54 -1.45 23.38
C LYS A 42 17.43 -1.81 22.38
N LEU A 43 16.46 -2.62 22.78
CA LEU A 43 15.28 -2.96 21.97
C LEU A 43 14.32 -1.78 21.84
N PHE A 44 14.13 -1.01 22.92
CA PHE A 44 13.33 0.21 22.92
C PHE A 44 13.98 1.30 22.06
N LEU A 45 15.31 1.41 22.08
CA LEU A 45 16.06 2.35 21.25
C LEU A 45 16.06 1.92 19.77
N LEU A 46 16.16 0.62 19.49
CA LEU A 46 16.04 0.09 18.13
C LEU A 46 14.61 0.28 17.59
N PHE A 47 13.59 0.09 18.43
CA PHE A 47 12.19 0.31 18.08
C PHE A 47 11.89 1.81 17.88
N ALA A 48 12.40 2.67 18.76
CA ALA A 48 12.31 4.13 18.61
C ALA A 48 13.04 4.64 17.36
N LEU A 49 14.19 4.04 17.00
CA LEU A 49 14.90 4.34 15.77
C LEU A 49 14.11 3.88 14.53
N LEU A 50 13.38 2.77 14.65
CA LEU A 50 12.49 2.26 13.61
C LEU A 50 11.25 3.16 13.43
N LEU A 51 10.72 3.72 14.53
CA LEU A 51 9.62 4.69 14.51
C LEU A 51 10.01 6.05 13.90
N LEU A 52 11.29 6.41 13.92
CA LEU A 52 11.80 7.65 13.29
C LEU A 52 12.10 7.48 11.79
N SER A 53 12.12 6.24 11.28
CA SER A 53 12.54 5.94 9.90
C SER A 53 11.44 6.12 8.85
N ASP A 54 10.21 6.43 9.24
CA ASP A 54 9.03 6.47 8.34
C ASP A 54 8.96 7.72 7.43
N SER A 55 10.04 8.52 7.38
CA SER A 55 10.02 9.86 6.80
C SER A 55 10.49 9.95 5.33
N HIS A 56 10.76 8.84 4.63
CA HIS A 56 11.49 8.90 3.34
C HIS A 56 10.92 8.12 2.15
N ASN A 57 9.71 7.54 2.21
CA ASN A 57 9.09 6.93 1.04
C ASN A 57 7.75 7.58 0.66
N ARG A 58 7.73 8.90 0.50
CA ARG A 58 6.67 9.55 -0.29
C ARG A 58 6.94 9.24 -1.76
N GLN A 59 6.30 8.22 -2.31
CA GLN A 59 6.22 8.06 -3.76
C GLN A 59 5.54 9.32 -4.30
N ASN A 60 6.26 10.12 -5.07
CA ASN A 60 5.67 11.29 -5.73
C ASN A 60 4.73 10.78 -6.83
N VAL A 61 3.44 11.10 -6.72
CA VAL A 61 2.42 10.72 -7.71
C VAL A 61 2.55 11.66 -8.90
N ASN A 62 2.80 11.11 -10.08
CA ASN A 62 2.92 11.87 -11.33
C ASN A 62 1.57 11.94 -12.04
N VAL A 63 1.01 13.14 -12.16
CA VAL A 63 -0.24 13.39 -12.89
C VAL A 63 0.08 14.08 -14.20
N LEU A 64 -0.37 13.50 -15.30
CA LEU A 64 -0.32 14.11 -16.63
C LEU A 64 -1.68 14.74 -16.94
N VAL A 65 -1.70 16.05 -17.13
CA VAL A 65 -2.87 16.77 -17.66
C VAL A 65 -2.59 17.10 -19.12
N VAL A 66 -3.36 16.52 -20.03
CA VAL A 66 -3.28 16.77 -21.48
C VAL A 66 -4.53 17.49 -21.93
N TYR A 67 -4.39 18.51 -22.77
CA TYR A 67 -5.56 19.19 -23.32
C TYR A 67 -5.39 19.54 -24.79
N TYR A 68 -6.51 19.68 -25.50
CA TYR A 68 -6.58 20.38 -26.77
C TYR A 68 -7.42 21.65 -26.60
N SER A 69 -7.01 22.77 -27.19
CA SER A 69 -7.78 24.02 -27.14
C SER A 69 -7.51 24.87 -28.37
N VAL A 70 -8.56 25.49 -28.92
CA VAL A 70 -8.46 26.44 -30.04
C VAL A 70 -8.51 27.87 -29.54
N GLU A 71 -9.57 28.24 -28.84
CA GLU A 71 -9.80 29.60 -28.33
C GLU A 71 -9.34 29.80 -26.88
N GLY A 72 -8.76 28.76 -26.26
CA GLY A 72 -8.16 28.83 -24.93
C GLY A 72 -9.07 28.44 -23.77
N HIS A 73 -10.39 28.27 -23.96
CA HIS A 73 -11.30 27.86 -22.87
C HIS A 73 -10.87 26.55 -22.20
N THR A 74 -10.61 25.51 -23.00
CA THR A 74 -10.13 24.22 -22.50
C THR A 74 -8.76 24.33 -21.85
N LYS A 75 -7.89 25.22 -22.34
CA LYS A 75 -6.59 25.50 -21.72
C LYS A 75 -6.76 26.12 -20.33
N THR A 76 -7.62 27.12 -20.18
CA THR A 76 -7.92 27.76 -18.89
C THR A 76 -8.44 26.74 -17.88
N LEU A 77 -9.33 25.84 -18.30
CA LEU A 77 -9.81 24.76 -17.43
C LEU A 77 -8.69 23.75 -17.10
N ALA A 78 -7.84 23.41 -18.07
CA ALA A 78 -6.69 22.54 -17.84
C ALA A 78 -5.69 23.12 -16.84
N GLU A 79 -5.46 24.43 -16.88
CA GLU A 79 -4.63 25.16 -15.92
C GLU A 79 -5.23 25.12 -14.51
N ALA A 80 -6.55 25.29 -14.38
CA ALA A 80 -7.26 25.17 -13.10
C ALA A 80 -7.21 23.74 -12.54
N VAL A 81 -7.40 22.72 -13.39
CA VAL A 81 -7.24 21.30 -13.01
C VAL A 81 -5.81 21.02 -12.55
N ALA A 82 -4.82 21.49 -13.31
CA ALA A 82 -3.42 21.32 -12.94
C ALA A 82 -3.07 22.05 -11.63
N HIS A 83 -3.63 23.24 -11.41
CA HIS A 83 -3.47 23.98 -10.16
C HIS A 83 -4.06 23.22 -8.96
N GLY A 84 -5.28 22.68 -9.10
CA GLY A 84 -5.90 21.86 -8.06
C GLY A 84 -5.14 20.56 -7.77
N ALA A 85 -4.61 19.90 -8.80
CA ALA A 85 -3.78 18.71 -8.59
C ALA A 85 -2.45 19.05 -7.88
N ARG A 86 -1.82 20.18 -8.21
CA ARG A 86 -0.58 20.66 -7.56
C ARG A 86 -0.76 21.05 -6.10
N SER A 87 -1.98 21.37 -5.65
CA SER A 87 -2.21 21.73 -4.26
C SER A 87 -2.12 20.53 -3.30
N VAL A 88 -2.04 19.31 -3.81
CA VAL A 88 -1.91 18.09 -3.01
C VAL A 88 -0.43 17.75 -2.79
N ASN A 89 -0.03 17.60 -1.52
CA ASN A 89 1.36 17.28 -1.19
C ASN A 89 1.80 15.93 -1.75
N GLY A 90 2.95 15.90 -2.43
CA GLY A 90 3.49 14.70 -3.08
C GLY A 90 2.94 14.44 -4.49
N VAL A 91 2.19 15.38 -5.07
CA VAL A 91 1.73 15.30 -6.47
C VAL A 91 2.59 16.18 -7.37
N ASN A 92 3.18 15.57 -8.40
CA ASN A 92 3.88 16.26 -9.46
C ASN A 92 2.99 16.32 -10.71
N VAL A 93 2.76 17.51 -11.25
CA VAL A 93 1.81 17.71 -12.36
C VAL A 93 2.51 18.22 -13.61
N LYS A 94 2.46 17.43 -14.68
CA LYS A 94 2.88 17.84 -16.03
C LYS A 94 1.64 18.25 -16.83
N LEU A 95 1.58 19.51 -17.24
CA LEU A 95 0.50 20.06 -18.07
C LEU A 95 1.02 20.25 -19.49
N LEU A 96 0.41 19.60 -20.47
CA LEU A 96 0.82 19.68 -21.87
C LEU A 96 -0.37 19.87 -22.81
N PRO A 97 -0.22 20.68 -23.88
CA PRO A 97 -1.11 20.55 -25.02
C PRO A 97 -0.87 19.21 -25.72
N VAL A 98 -1.91 18.69 -26.38
CA VAL A 98 -1.93 17.34 -26.96
C VAL A 98 -0.81 17.09 -27.99
N ASP A 99 -0.42 18.11 -28.74
CA ASP A 99 0.65 18.07 -29.75
C ASP A 99 2.06 17.93 -29.14
N LYS A 100 2.20 18.15 -27.83
CA LYS A 100 3.46 18.00 -27.08
C LYS A 100 3.48 16.80 -26.15
N ALA A 101 2.37 16.07 -26.01
CA ALA A 101 2.29 14.87 -25.18
C ALA A 101 2.74 13.65 -25.99
N THR A 102 3.77 12.94 -25.51
CA THR A 102 4.27 11.71 -26.16
C THR A 102 3.92 10.48 -25.34
N SER A 103 4.11 9.30 -25.92
CA SER A 103 3.91 8.02 -25.23
C SER A 103 4.80 7.88 -23.97
N ASN A 104 5.95 8.56 -23.93
CA ASN A 104 6.82 8.55 -22.74
C ASN A 104 6.15 9.23 -21.55
N GLU A 105 5.44 10.34 -21.75
CA GLU A 105 4.67 11.01 -20.70
C GLU A 105 3.51 10.14 -20.22
N VAL A 106 2.82 9.47 -21.13
CA VAL A 106 1.73 8.53 -20.81
C VAL A 106 2.26 7.38 -19.94
N LEU A 107 3.41 6.82 -20.29
CA LEU A 107 4.03 5.72 -19.54
C LEU A 107 4.58 6.18 -18.18
N ALA A 108 5.11 7.40 -18.08
CA ALA A 108 5.66 7.94 -16.83
C ALA A 108 4.60 8.40 -15.83
N ALA A 109 3.36 8.65 -16.26
CA ALA A 109 2.30 9.14 -15.38
C ALA A 109 1.61 8.02 -14.60
N ASP A 110 1.30 8.26 -13.33
CA ASP A 110 0.46 7.37 -12.51
C ASP A 110 -1.03 7.63 -12.76
N ALA A 111 -1.38 8.88 -13.09
CA ALA A 111 -2.72 9.28 -13.47
C ALA A 111 -2.72 10.23 -14.67
N MET A 112 -3.77 10.17 -15.48
CA MET A 112 -3.98 11.03 -16.64
C MET A 112 -5.32 11.74 -16.57
N ILE A 113 -5.32 13.03 -16.89
CA ILE A 113 -6.52 13.86 -17.01
C ILE A 113 -6.54 14.47 -18.41
N ILE A 114 -7.59 14.20 -19.19
CA ILE A 114 -7.67 14.60 -20.60
C ILE A 114 -8.78 15.65 -20.79
N GLY A 115 -8.41 16.79 -21.39
CA GLY A 115 -9.29 17.90 -21.69
C GLY A 115 -9.56 18.06 -23.18
N SER A 116 -10.83 18.26 -23.56
CA SER A 116 -11.22 18.52 -24.95
C SER A 116 -12.38 19.53 -25.05
N PRO A 117 -12.45 20.37 -26.10
CA PRO A 117 -13.72 20.95 -26.51
C PRO A 117 -14.65 19.85 -27.06
N VAL A 118 -15.95 20.12 -27.11
CA VAL A 118 -16.96 19.22 -27.71
C VAL A 118 -17.11 19.53 -29.20
N TYR A 119 -16.71 18.60 -30.06
CA TYR A 119 -16.86 18.72 -31.52
C TYR A 119 -17.92 17.72 -31.99
N ASN A 120 -19.09 18.21 -32.41
CA ASN A 120 -20.20 17.37 -32.87
C ASN A 120 -20.51 16.22 -31.90
N ALA A 121 -20.67 16.53 -30.60
CA ALA A 121 -20.88 15.57 -29.51
C ALA A 121 -19.74 14.55 -29.29
N ASN A 122 -18.55 14.80 -29.83
CA ASN A 122 -17.36 13.98 -29.68
C ASN A 122 -16.18 14.77 -29.10
N VAL A 123 -15.09 14.06 -28.75
CA VAL A 123 -13.80 14.70 -28.49
C VAL A 123 -13.24 15.33 -29.77
N ALA A 124 -12.36 16.33 -29.61
CA ALA A 124 -11.67 16.92 -30.73
C ALA A 124 -10.78 15.87 -31.43
N PRO A 125 -10.69 15.87 -32.77
CA PRO A 125 -9.88 14.91 -33.51
C PRO A 125 -8.43 14.77 -33.00
N PRO A 126 -7.71 15.85 -32.62
CA PRO A 126 -6.36 15.73 -32.07
C PRO A 126 -6.28 14.90 -30.78
N VAL A 127 -7.32 14.96 -29.93
CA VAL A 127 -7.41 14.15 -28.71
C VAL A 127 -7.65 12.68 -29.06
N GLN A 128 -8.55 12.40 -30.00
CA GLN A 128 -8.77 11.04 -30.49
C GLN A 128 -7.49 10.44 -31.10
N THR A 129 -6.77 11.21 -31.93
CA THR A 129 -5.49 10.78 -32.51
C THR A 129 -4.45 10.49 -31.44
N PHE A 130 -4.36 11.32 -30.40
CA PHE A 130 -3.45 11.08 -29.28
C PHE A 130 -3.74 9.76 -28.56
N ILE A 131 -5.01 9.48 -28.25
CA ILE A 131 -5.42 8.22 -27.60
C ILE A 131 -5.13 7.00 -28.49
N ASN A 132 -5.38 7.12 -29.79
CA ASN A 132 -5.13 6.03 -30.76
C ASN A 132 -3.64 5.65 -30.86
N ASN A 133 -2.73 6.56 -30.50
CA ASN A 133 -1.28 6.34 -30.57
C ASN A 133 -0.67 5.83 -29.25
N TRP A 134 -1.49 5.47 -28.25
CA TRP A 134 -0.98 4.95 -26.99
C TRP A 134 -0.38 3.55 -27.13
N PRO A 135 0.67 3.23 -26.35
CA PRO A 135 1.32 1.92 -26.39
C PRO A 135 0.46 0.89 -25.64
N PHE A 136 -0.46 0.22 -26.33
CA PHE A 136 -1.34 -0.79 -25.71
C PHE A 136 -0.70 -2.19 -25.61
N ASP A 137 0.38 -2.45 -26.35
CA ASP A 137 1.07 -3.73 -26.34
C ASP A 137 1.61 -4.06 -24.94
N GLY A 138 1.21 -5.21 -24.40
CA GLY A 138 1.58 -5.63 -23.05
C GLY A 138 0.79 -4.96 -21.91
N ALA A 139 -0.27 -4.22 -22.23
CA ALA A 139 -1.17 -3.54 -21.29
C ALA A 139 -0.47 -2.63 -20.25
N PRO A 140 0.50 -1.77 -20.63
CA PRO A 140 1.27 -0.95 -19.69
C PRO A 140 0.45 0.16 -19.00
N LEU A 141 -0.78 0.38 -19.45
CA LEU A 141 -1.70 1.38 -18.90
C LEU A 141 -2.69 0.81 -17.88
N ARG A 142 -2.67 -0.51 -17.63
CA ARG A 142 -3.67 -1.22 -16.83
C ARG A 142 -3.91 -0.62 -15.44
N ASP A 143 -2.84 -0.19 -14.77
CA ASP A 143 -2.89 0.26 -13.38
C ASP A 143 -2.90 1.80 -13.24
N LYS A 144 -3.03 2.52 -14.36
CA LYS A 144 -3.07 4.00 -14.38
C LYS A 144 -4.50 4.50 -14.15
N ILE A 145 -4.63 5.62 -13.44
CA ILE A 145 -5.92 6.28 -13.19
C ILE A 145 -6.25 7.25 -14.33
N GLY A 146 -7.49 7.27 -14.80
CA GLY A 146 -7.96 8.17 -15.86
C GLY A 146 -9.08 9.11 -15.38
N ALA A 147 -9.06 10.35 -15.84
CA ALA A 147 -10.15 11.32 -15.72
C ALA A 147 -10.27 12.18 -16.98
N ALA A 148 -11.42 12.84 -17.17
CA ALA A 148 -11.65 13.70 -18.32
C ALA A 148 -12.46 14.95 -17.93
N PHE A 149 -12.30 16.02 -18.71
CA PHE A 149 -13.13 17.22 -18.63
C PHE A 149 -13.39 17.77 -20.03
N VAL A 150 -14.49 18.51 -20.17
CA VAL A 150 -14.89 19.12 -21.43
C VAL A 150 -15.29 20.58 -21.25
N THR A 151 -15.09 21.36 -22.30
CA THR A 151 -15.67 22.70 -22.45
C THR A 151 -16.66 22.66 -23.62
N ALA A 152 -17.89 23.11 -23.41
CA ALA A 152 -18.95 23.15 -24.40
C ALA A 152 -19.38 24.60 -24.68
#